data_AF-A0A936GDG8-F1
#
_entry.id   AF-A0A936GDG8-F1
#
_cell.length_a   1.000
_cell.length_b   1.000
_cell.length_c   1.000
_cell.angle_alpha   90.00
_cell.angle_beta   90.00
_cell.angle_gamma   90.00
#
_symmetry.space_group_name_H-M   'P 1'
#
loop_
_entity.id
_entity.type
_entity.pdbx_description
1 polymer ?
#
loop_
_entity_poly.entity_id
_entity_poly.type
_entity_poly.pdbx_seq_one_letter_code
_entity_poly.pdbx_strand_id
1 'polypeptide(L)'
;MKNELHNVLSGKSQIRFGTVIQSIASYLNDGEKASATIEIEKHFKKQETKRLEDFISENKLWIDIDLSQYISEGAEQKVYLKDTENVIKLNDAIYYCSWKDYFYNLLLHNYFFQDTAYNLIGFTKENDVLYAVVQQSYVSITANTDLNQVKEFLTLNGFENNRNNDYYNPELGIILEDLHDENVLTRNDVLYFIDTVFYLTETFWIE
;
A
#
# COMPACT_ATOMS: atom_id res chain seq x y z
N MET A 1 19.03 -6.81 -0.32
CA MET A 1 17.59 -6.62 -0.57
C MET A 1 16.70 -7.15 0.56
N LYS A 2 16.60 -8.46 0.85
CA LYS A 2 15.70 -8.98 1.90
C LYS A 2 15.90 -8.34 3.29
N ASN A 3 17.14 -8.27 3.77
CA ASN A 3 17.48 -7.59 5.03
C ASN A 3 17.15 -6.09 5.01
N GLU A 4 17.22 -5.43 3.86
CA GLU A 4 16.86 -4.02 3.74
C GLU A 4 15.35 -3.85 3.89
N LEU A 5 14.56 -4.73 3.26
CA LEU A 5 13.11 -4.75 3.42
C LEU A 5 12.70 -5.04 4.86
N HIS A 6 13.38 -5.97 5.56
CA HIS A 6 13.18 -6.15 7.01
C HIS A 6 13.46 -4.88 7.80
N ASN A 7 14.56 -4.17 7.48
CA ASN A 7 14.89 -2.92 8.13
C ASN A 7 13.85 -1.83 7.83
N VAL A 8 13.28 -1.80 6.63
CA VAL A 8 12.19 -0.87 6.28
C VAL A 8 10.92 -1.20 7.07
N LEU A 9 10.46 -2.45 7.08
CA LEU A 9 9.23 -2.82 7.79
C LEU A 9 9.35 -2.70 9.32
N SER A 10 10.56 -2.90 9.86
CA SER A 10 10.86 -2.71 11.29
C SER A 10 11.21 -1.26 11.68
N GLY A 11 11.16 -0.31 10.74
CA GLY A 11 11.47 1.09 11.00
C GLY A 11 12.96 1.42 11.24
N LYS A 12 13.85 0.44 11.07
CA LYS A 12 15.32 0.61 11.19
C LYS A 12 15.94 1.34 10.00
N SER A 13 15.28 1.32 8.84
CA SER A 13 15.67 2.06 7.64
C SER A 13 14.53 2.98 7.19
N GLN A 14 14.85 4.20 6.79
CA GLN A 14 13.87 5.17 6.30
C GLN A 14 13.73 5.08 4.78
N ILE A 15 12.49 5.18 4.30
CA ILE A 15 12.17 5.31 2.88
C ILE A 15 11.36 6.59 2.64
N ARG A 16 11.20 6.98 1.37
CA ARG A 16 10.36 8.10 0.99
C ARG A 16 8.95 7.92 1.57
N PHE A 17 8.51 8.93 2.31
CA PHE A 17 7.21 8.95 3.01
C PHE A 17 6.96 7.79 4.00
N GLY A 18 8.01 7.10 4.46
CA GLY A 18 7.88 5.93 5.33
C GLY A 18 7.66 6.24 6.81
N THR A 19 8.10 7.39 7.32
CA THR A 19 8.21 7.63 8.77
C THR A 19 6.90 7.46 9.54
N VAL A 20 5.80 8.06 9.06
CA VAL A 20 4.48 7.95 9.72
C VAL A 20 3.95 6.52 9.62
N ILE A 21 4.06 5.91 8.45
CA ILE A 21 3.59 4.54 8.16
C ILE A 21 4.31 3.53 9.07
N GLN A 22 5.64 3.64 9.20
CA GLN A 22 6.47 2.79 10.06
C GLN A 22 6.14 2.97 11.54
N SER A 23 5.86 4.21 11.96
CA SER A 23 5.49 4.49 13.35
C SER A 23 4.17 3.81 13.73
N ILE A 24 3.18 3.87 12.83
CA ILE A 24 1.89 3.21 13.01
C ILE A 24 2.05 1.69 12.98
N ALA A 25 2.74 1.15 11.98
CA ALA A 25 2.96 -0.29 11.86
C ALA A 25 3.65 -0.86 13.12
N SER A 26 4.64 -0.13 13.65
CA SER A 26 5.33 -0.51 14.89
C SER A 26 4.40 -0.49 16.11
N TYR A 27 3.57 0.56 16.25
CA TYR A 27 2.57 0.65 17.32
C TYR A 27 1.55 -0.50 17.28
N LEU A 28 1.12 -0.91 16.09
CA LEU A 28 0.19 -2.03 15.92
C LEU A 28 0.84 -3.38 16.29
N ASN A 29 2.14 -3.54 16.01
CA ASN A 29 2.91 -4.75 16.29
C ASN A 29 3.00 -5.11 17.79
N ASP A 30 3.03 -4.11 18.67
CA ASP A 30 3.10 -4.29 20.13
C ASP A 30 1.87 -4.98 20.75
N GLY A 31 0.83 -5.28 19.96
CA GLY A 31 -0.39 -5.96 20.43
C GLY A 31 -0.75 -7.24 19.69
N GLU A 32 0.13 -7.81 18.87
CA GLU A 32 -0.18 -9.05 18.15
C GLU A 32 -0.16 -10.29 19.05
N LYS A 33 -1.18 -11.14 18.89
CA LYS A 33 -1.17 -12.55 19.31
C LYS A 33 -1.20 -13.43 18.08
N ALA A 34 -0.38 -14.48 18.09
CA ALA A 34 -0.20 -15.41 16.98
C ALA A 34 -1.51 -16.11 16.57
N SER A 35 -1.70 -16.15 15.24
CA SER A 35 -2.48 -17.09 14.41
C SER A 35 -3.82 -17.60 14.93
N ALA A 36 -4.93 -17.23 14.26
CA ALA A 36 -6.13 -18.09 14.15
C ALA A 36 -7.17 -17.60 13.11
N THR A 37 -7.91 -18.57 12.58
CA THR A 37 -9.17 -18.63 11.79
C THR A 37 -9.84 -17.32 11.30
N ILE A 38 -10.48 -17.33 10.11
CA ILE A 38 -11.20 -16.21 9.46
C ILE A 38 -12.16 -15.41 10.37
N GLU A 39 -12.90 -16.05 11.28
CA GLU A 39 -13.77 -15.31 12.24
C GLU A 39 -12.96 -14.51 13.27
N ILE A 40 -11.77 -15.01 13.63
CA ILE A 40 -10.82 -14.35 14.52
C ILE A 40 -10.13 -13.21 13.77
N GLU A 41 -9.86 -13.33 12.47
CA GLU A 41 -9.32 -12.25 11.63
C GLU A 41 -10.25 -11.03 11.57
N LYS A 42 -11.55 -11.23 11.34
CA LYS A 42 -12.52 -10.11 11.36
C LYS A 42 -12.62 -9.43 12.72
N HIS A 43 -12.55 -10.21 13.79
CA HIS A 43 -12.56 -9.67 15.15
C HIS A 43 -11.25 -8.94 15.47
N PHE A 44 -10.13 -9.49 15.02
CA PHE A 44 -8.80 -8.90 15.15
C PHE A 44 -8.72 -7.55 14.43
N LYS A 45 -9.14 -7.47 13.17
CA LYS A 45 -9.16 -6.21 12.41
C LYS A 45 -10.01 -5.14 13.10
N LYS A 46 -11.14 -5.50 13.71
CA LYS A 46 -11.95 -4.54 14.50
C LYS A 46 -11.22 -4.03 15.75
N GLN A 47 -10.46 -4.88 16.44
CA GLN A 47 -9.65 -4.45 17.59
C GLN A 47 -8.49 -3.56 17.15
N GLU A 48 -7.85 -3.92 16.04
CA GLU A 48 -6.78 -3.15 15.43
C GLU A 48 -7.26 -1.78 14.97
N THR A 49 -8.43 -1.68 14.33
CA THR A 49 -9.06 -0.40 13.98
C THR A 49 -9.23 0.49 15.20
N LYS A 50 -9.68 -0.04 16.35
CA LYS A 50 -9.83 0.77 17.57
C LYS A 50 -8.49 1.30 18.09
N ARG A 51 -7.46 0.44 18.13
CA ARG A 51 -6.10 0.85 18.52
C ARG A 51 -5.55 1.90 17.57
N LEU A 52 -5.82 1.75 16.28
CA LEU A 52 -5.44 2.72 15.27
C LEU A 52 -6.16 4.07 15.51
N GLU A 53 -7.47 4.08 15.78
CA GLU A 53 -8.22 5.29 16.13
C GLU A 53 -7.68 6.00 17.38
N ASP A 54 -7.28 5.23 18.40
CA ASP A 54 -6.62 5.77 19.61
C ASP A 54 -5.30 6.44 19.23
N PHE A 55 -4.45 5.76 18.45
CA PHE A 55 -3.18 6.31 17.97
C PHE A 55 -3.37 7.57 17.13
N ILE A 56 -4.34 7.58 16.22
CA ILE A 56 -4.65 8.72 15.36
C ILE A 56 -5.06 9.92 16.22
N SER A 57 -5.87 9.70 17.25
CA SER A 57 -6.33 10.74 18.16
C SER A 57 -5.19 11.32 19.01
N GLU A 58 -4.37 10.44 19.58
CA GLU A 58 -3.20 10.83 20.40
C GLU A 58 -2.17 11.63 19.59
N ASN A 59 -1.95 11.25 18.33
CA ASN A 59 -0.97 11.88 17.45
C ASN A 59 -1.55 12.99 16.55
N LYS A 60 -2.85 13.33 16.73
CA LYS A 60 -3.55 14.37 15.95
C LYS A 60 -3.47 14.16 14.44
N LEU A 61 -3.66 12.92 14.00
CA LEU A 61 -3.60 12.51 12.59
C LEU A 61 -4.97 12.55 11.88
N TRP A 62 -6.04 12.96 12.58
CA TRP A 62 -7.33 13.22 11.96
C TRP A 62 -7.26 14.44 11.05
N ILE A 63 -7.74 14.29 9.82
CA ILE A 63 -7.78 15.37 8.83
C ILE A 63 -9.16 15.51 8.22
N ASP A 64 -9.51 16.76 7.91
CA ASP A 64 -10.66 17.09 7.09
C ASP A 64 -10.20 17.29 5.64
N ILE A 65 -10.93 16.72 4.69
CA ILE A 65 -10.55 16.71 3.28
C ILE A 65 -11.70 17.24 2.47
N ASP A 66 -11.38 18.18 1.58
CA ASP A 66 -12.33 18.62 0.57
C ASP A 66 -12.52 17.51 -0.48
N LEU A 67 -13.62 16.78 -0.36
CA LEU A 67 -14.01 15.70 -1.28
C LEU A 67 -14.75 16.23 -2.53
N SER A 68 -14.72 17.55 -2.80
CA SER A 68 -15.45 18.15 -3.92
C SER A 68 -14.88 17.80 -5.31
N GLN A 69 -13.58 17.50 -5.41
CA GLN A 69 -12.91 17.18 -6.67
C GLN A 69 -12.79 15.67 -6.91
N TYR A 70 -13.92 14.97 -6.83
CA TYR A 70 -14.00 13.54 -7.11
C TYR A 70 -13.59 13.22 -8.56
N ILE A 71 -12.71 12.22 -8.74
CA ILE A 71 -12.29 11.70 -10.05
C ILE A 71 -12.94 10.34 -10.33
N SER A 72 -12.71 9.37 -9.45
CA SER A 72 -13.12 7.98 -9.64
C SER A 72 -13.26 7.23 -8.30
N GLU A 73 -14.00 6.13 -8.33
CA GLU A 73 -14.21 5.21 -7.21
C GLU A 73 -14.08 3.79 -7.73
N GLY A 74 -13.21 3.02 -7.10
CA GLY A 74 -13.18 1.56 -7.18
C GLY A 74 -13.83 0.95 -5.95
N ALA A 75 -13.83 -0.39 -5.85
CA ALA A 75 -14.36 -1.07 -4.68
C ALA A 75 -13.58 -0.77 -3.37
N GLU A 76 -12.33 -0.30 -3.46
CA GLU A 76 -11.43 -0.02 -2.32
C GLU A 76 -11.17 1.43 -2.02
N GLN A 77 -11.27 2.27 -3.04
CA GLN A 77 -10.60 3.55 -3.02
C GLN A 77 -11.41 4.60 -3.75
N LYS A 78 -11.54 5.74 -3.08
CA LYS A 78 -12.06 6.97 -3.68
C LYS A 78 -10.89 7.87 -4.03
N VAL A 79 -10.83 8.33 -5.27
CA VAL A 79 -9.74 9.16 -5.82
C VAL A 79 -10.25 10.57 -6.07
N TYR A 80 -9.52 11.55 -5.53
CA TYR A 80 -9.82 12.97 -5.62
C TYR A 80 -8.64 13.73 -6.21
N LEU A 81 -8.90 14.71 -7.08
CA LEU A 81 -7.86 15.59 -7.57
C LEU A 81 -7.52 16.59 -6.48
N LYS A 82 -6.24 16.70 -6.13
CA LYS A 82 -5.78 17.73 -5.19
C LYS A 82 -5.29 18.96 -5.93
N ASP A 83 -4.44 18.73 -6.93
CA ASP A 83 -3.85 19.75 -7.78
C ASP A 83 -3.44 19.11 -9.12
N THR A 84 -2.69 19.83 -9.95
CA THR A 84 -2.26 19.33 -11.27
C THR A 84 -1.23 18.19 -11.20
N GLU A 85 -0.62 17.94 -10.04
CA GLU A 85 0.50 17.02 -9.86
C GLU A 85 0.20 15.89 -8.87
N ASN A 86 -0.92 15.94 -8.13
CA ASN A 86 -1.21 15.02 -7.05
C ASN A 86 -2.70 14.62 -6.99
N VAL A 87 -2.91 13.37 -6.59
CA VAL A 87 -4.22 12.84 -6.21
C VAL A 87 -4.25 12.48 -4.73
N ILE A 88 -5.45 12.52 -4.16
CA ILE A 88 -5.75 12.06 -2.80
C ILE A 88 -6.61 10.82 -2.91
N LYS A 89 -6.25 9.83 -2.10
CA LYS A 89 -6.84 8.50 -2.11
C LYS A 89 -7.29 8.13 -0.70
N LEU A 90 -8.55 7.75 -0.56
CA LEU A 90 -9.13 7.24 0.68
C LEU A 90 -9.23 5.73 0.59
N ASN A 91 -8.56 4.99 1.46
CA ASN A 91 -8.58 3.52 1.48
C ASN A 91 -9.01 3.02 2.87
N ASP A 92 -9.99 2.12 2.92
CA ASP A 92 -10.53 1.52 4.16
C ASP A 92 -9.86 0.18 4.54
N ALA A 93 -8.79 -0.15 3.80
CA ALA A 93 -8.04 -1.40 3.87
C ALA A 93 -8.89 -2.65 3.70
N ILE A 94 -10.10 -2.61 3.12
CA ILE A 94 -11.05 -3.75 3.15
C ILE A 94 -10.49 -5.04 2.53
N TYR A 95 -9.56 -4.96 1.58
CA TYR A 95 -8.92 -6.12 0.94
C TYR A 95 -7.76 -6.71 1.72
N TYR A 96 -7.31 -6.05 2.79
CA TYR A 96 -6.25 -6.52 3.67
C TYR A 96 -6.83 -7.22 4.90
N CYS A 97 -6.17 -8.28 5.38
CA CYS A 97 -6.57 -8.98 6.59
C CYS A 97 -6.44 -8.08 7.85
N SER A 98 -5.52 -7.12 7.82
CA SER A 98 -5.24 -6.16 8.89
C SER A 98 -4.84 -4.79 8.32
N TRP A 99 -4.96 -3.73 9.13
CA TRP A 99 -4.35 -2.43 8.84
C TRP A 99 -2.84 -2.52 8.75
N LYS A 100 -2.20 -3.38 9.54
CA LYS A 100 -0.75 -3.63 9.43
C LYS A 100 -0.37 -4.11 8.03
N ASP A 101 -1.11 -5.06 7.47
CA ASP A 101 -0.85 -5.55 6.11
C ASP A 101 -1.00 -4.43 5.07
N TYR A 102 -2.00 -3.56 5.23
CA TYR A 102 -2.14 -2.37 4.39
C TYR A 102 -0.94 -1.42 4.52
N PHE A 103 -0.45 -1.14 5.73
CA PHE A 103 0.73 -0.29 5.92
C PHE A 103 2.00 -0.95 5.37
N TYR A 104 2.16 -2.26 5.48
CA TYR A 104 3.25 -2.98 4.82
C TYR A 104 3.15 -2.90 3.30
N ASN A 105 1.95 -2.98 2.74
CA ASN A 105 1.74 -2.74 1.32
C ASN A 105 2.24 -1.35 0.89
N LEU A 106 1.89 -0.29 1.63
CA LEU A 106 2.38 1.06 1.33
C LEU A 106 3.91 1.17 1.43
N LEU A 107 4.53 0.55 2.44
CA LEU A 107 5.98 0.57 2.60
C LEU A 107 6.70 -0.17 1.47
N LEU A 108 6.17 -1.32 1.05
CA LEU A 108 6.73 -2.11 -0.06
C LEU A 108 6.55 -1.36 -1.38
N HIS A 109 5.37 -0.79 -1.63
CA HIS A 109 5.15 0.07 -2.79
C HIS A 109 6.15 1.23 -2.82
N ASN A 110 6.30 1.96 -1.71
CA ASN A 110 7.23 3.09 -1.64
C ASN A 110 8.70 2.68 -1.78
N TYR A 111 9.04 1.43 -1.46
CA TYR A 111 10.37 0.90 -1.67
C TYR A 111 10.63 0.57 -3.15
N PHE A 112 9.71 -0.18 -3.79
CA PHE A 112 9.87 -0.65 -5.17
C PHE A 112 9.55 0.42 -6.22
N PHE A 113 8.60 1.31 -5.95
CA PHE A 113 8.01 2.25 -6.91
C PHE A 113 8.04 3.69 -6.37
N GLN A 114 9.24 4.23 -6.20
CA GLN A 114 9.46 5.53 -5.54
C GLN A 114 8.87 6.74 -6.26
N ASP A 115 8.66 6.63 -7.59
CA ASP A 115 8.09 7.70 -8.41
C ASP A 115 6.61 7.96 -8.12
N THR A 116 5.91 6.93 -7.63
CA THR A 116 4.49 6.92 -7.27
C THR A 116 4.29 6.62 -5.78
N ALA A 117 5.32 6.84 -4.96
CA ALA A 117 5.28 6.59 -3.52
C ALA A 117 4.08 7.30 -2.85
N TYR A 118 3.36 6.55 -2.03
CA TYR A 118 2.26 7.03 -1.21
C TYR A 118 2.76 7.81 0.00
N ASN A 119 2.23 9.00 0.18
CA ASN A 119 2.41 9.79 1.38
C ASN A 119 1.15 9.70 2.26
N LEU A 120 1.22 8.98 3.38
CA LEU A 120 0.14 8.94 4.36
C LEU A 120 0.05 10.29 5.08
N ILE A 121 -0.94 11.10 4.73
CA ILE A 121 -1.10 12.46 5.26
C ILE A 121 -2.02 12.52 6.48
N GLY A 122 -2.80 11.47 6.74
CA GLY A 122 -3.69 11.40 7.88
C GLY A 122 -4.80 10.38 7.69
N PHE A 123 -5.85 10.53 8.49
CA PHE A 123 -7.02 9.66 8.48
C PHE A 123 -8.29 10.48 8.55
N THR A 124 -9.36 9.94 7.97
CA THR A 124 -10.71 10.51 8.08
C THR A 124 -11.72 9.40 8.35
N LYS A 125 -12.94 9.78 8.74
CA LYS A 125 -14.01 8.85 9.04
C LYS A 125 -15.31 9.30 8.38
N GLU A 126 -15.90 8.41 7.60
CA GLU A 126 -17.17 8.64 6.91
C GLU A 126 -18.10 7.45 7.18
N ASN A 127 -19.33 7.69 7.64
CA ASN A 127 -20.32 6.64 7.94
C ASN A 127 -19.78 5.50 8.83
N ASP A 128 -19.03 5.87 9.88
CA ASP A 128 -18.34 4.94 10.79
C ASP A 128 -17.23 4.08 10.18
N VAL A 129 -16.85 4.32 8.92
CA VAL A 129 -15.72 3.67 8.25
C VAL A 129 -14.48 4.55 8.36
N LEU A 130 -13.40 3.98 8.88
CA LEU A 130 -12.08 4.60 8.95
C LEU A 130 -11.39 4.51 7.59
N TYR A 131 -10.89 5.64 7.09
CA TYR A 131 -10.11 5.71 5.86
C TYR A 131 -8.70 6.23 6.16
N ALA A 132 -7.69 5.52 5.68
CA ALA A 132 -6.36 6.07 5.50
C ALA A 132 -6.37 7.02 4.30
N VAL A 133 -5.74 8.18 4.48
CA VAL A 133 -5.69 9.21 3.46
C VAL A 133 -4.26 9.31 2.97
N VAL A 134 -4.06 8.88 1.73
CA VAL A 134 -2.75 8.91 1.08
C VAL A 134 -2.75 9.89 -0.08
N GLN A 135 -1.67 10.66 -0.20
CA GLN A 135 -1.37 11.45 -1.38
C GLN A 135 -0.42 10.66 -2.28
N GLN A 136 -0.67 10.67 -3.58
CA GLN A 136 0.18 10.06 -4.59
C GLN A 136 0.38 11.04 -5.75
N SER A 137 1.55 11.00 -6.38
CA SER A 137 1.80 11.78 -7.59
C SER A 137 0.87 11.35 -8.73
N TYR A 138 0.25 12.33 -9.39
CA TYR A 138 -0.59 12.11 -10.56
C TYR A 138 0.31 11.86 -11.78
N VAL A 139 0.08 10.75 -12.48
CA VAL A 139 0.83 10.37 -13.67
C VAL A 139 -0.07 10.49 -14.89
N SER A 140 0.30 11.39 -15.81
CA SER A 140 -0.36 11.51 -17.11
C SER A 140 0.12 10.41 -18.06
N ILE A 141 -0.82 9.68 -18.67
CA ILE A 141 -0.54 8.60 -19.63
C ILE A 141 -0.21 9.19 -21.00
N THR A 142 0.84 8.70 -21.67
CA THR A 142 1.17 9.07 -23.06
C THR A 142 0.94 7.94 -24.06
N ALA A 143 0.83 6.71 -23.58
CA ALA A 143 0.60 5.52 -24.40
C ALA A 143 -0.08 4.41 -23.56
N ASN A 144 -0.74 3.47 -24.23
CA ASN A 144 -1.22 2.27 -23.56
C ASN A 144 -0.03 1.43 -23.07
N THR A 145 -0.18 0.83 -21.90
CA THR A 145 0.85 0.01 -21.28
C THR A 145 0.97 -1.35 -21.97
N ASP A 146 2.19 -1.73 -22.36
CA ASP A 146 2.48 -3.06 -22.89
C ASP A 146 2.82 -4.01 -21.75
N LEU A 147 1.91 -4.95 -21.45
CA LEU A 147 2.09 -5.93 -20.39
C LEU A 147 3.33 -6.83 -20.58
N ASN A 148 3.85 -6.98 -21.80
CA ASN A 148 5.10 -7.70 -22.01
C ASN A 148 6.30 -6.94 -21.45
N GLN A 149 6.31 -5.60 -21.57
CA GLN A 149 7.34 -4.76 -20.96
C GLN A 149 7.27 -4.80 -19.44
N VAL A 150 6.05 -4.81 -18.88
CA VAL A 150 5.85 -5.00 -17.43
C VAL A 150 6.42 -6.34 -16.96
N LYS A 151 6.12 -7.42 -17.70
CA LYS A 151 6.63 -8.75 -17.41
C LYS A 151 8.15 -8.81 -17.48
N GLU A 152 8.76 -8.22 -18.52
CA GLU A 152 10.21 -8.15 -18.66
C GLU A 152 10.86 -7.37 -17.52
N PHE A 153 10.32 -6.19 -17.19
CA PHE A 153 10.76 -5.35 -16.08
C PHE A 153 10.75 -6.12 -14.75
N LEU A 154 9.66 -6.81 -14.43
CA LEU A 154 9.53 -7.57 -13.19
C LEU A 154 10.46 -8.79 -13.17
N THR A 155 10.58 -9.50 -14.29
CA THR A 155 11.51 -10.63 -14.44
C THR A 155 12.96 -10.20 -14.17
N LEU A 156 13.38 -9.06 -14.71
CA LEU A 156 14.72 -8.50 -14.49
C LEU A 156 14.95 -8.10 -13.01
N ASN A 157 13.89 -7.83 -12.26
CA ASN A 157 13.93 -7.53 -10.83
C ASN A 157 13.67 -8.76 -9.93
N GLY A 158 13.75 -9.98 -10.50
CA GLY A 158 13.67 -11.23 -9.75
C GLY A 158 12.24 -11.68 -9.39
N PHE A 159 11.22 -11.05 -9.99
CA PHE A 159 9.84 -11.51 -9.87
C PHE A 159 9.51 -12.51 -10.96
N GLU A 160 8.95 -13.66 -10.56
CA GLU A 160 8.47 -14.71 -11.43
C GLU A 160 6.96 -14.54 -11.64
N ASN A 161 6.52 -14.55 -12.90
CA ASN A 161 5.10 -14.52 -13.22
C ASN A 161 4.47 -15.88 -12.88
N ASN A 162 3.49 -15.89 -11.98
CA ASN A 162 2.82 -17.11 -11.55
C ASN A 162 1.59 -17.40 -12.42
N ARG A 163 0.57 -16.54 -12.35
CA ARG A 163 -0.67 -16.64 -13.12
C ARG A 163 -1.14 -15.24 -13.52
N ASN A 164 -1.73 -15.09 -14.70
CA ASN A 164 -2.20 -13.80 -15.20
C ASN A 164 -1.08 -12.74 -15.07
N ASN A 165 -1.34 -11.64 -14.38
CA ASN A 165 -0.36 -10.61 -14.06
C ASN A 165 -0.01 -10.59 -12.56
N ASP A 166 -0.07 -11.75 -11.90
CA ASP A 166 0.38 -11.91 -10.53
C ASP A 166 1.81 -12.44 -10.54
N TYR A 167 2.64 -11.90 -9.66
CA TYR A 167 4.07 -12.14 -9.62
C TYR A 167 4.53 -12.53 -8.21
N TYR A 168 5.58 -13.32 -8.16
CA TYR A 168 6.16 -13.80 -6.91
C TYR A 168 7.68 -13.71 -6.96
N ASN A 169 8.30 -13.14 -5.94
CA ASN A 169 9.74 -13.17 -5.76
C ASN A 169 10.10 -14.24 -4.71
N PRO A 170 10.64 -15.42 -5.12
CA PRO A 170 10.94 -16.52 -4.20
C PRO A 170 12.06 -16.21 -3.21
N GLU A 171 13.04 -15.40 -3.62
CA GLU A 171 14.17 -15.02 -2.76
C GLU A 171 13.70 -14.10 -1.63
N LEU A 172 12.84 -13.13 -1.95
CA LEU A 172 12.31 -12.19 -0.96
C LEU A 172 11.16 -12.78 -0.17
N GLY A 173 10.36 -13.69 -0.73
CA GLY A 173 9.09 -14.15 -0.14
C GLY A 173 7.97 -13.11 -0.31
N ILE A 174 7.91 -12.45 -1.47
CA ILE A 174 6.95 -11.37 -1.75
C ILE A 174 6.06 -11.78 -2.92
N ILE A 175 4.75 -11.60 -2.77
CA ILE A 175 3.77 -11.68 -3.85
C ILE A 175 3.37 -10.25 -4.23
N LEU A 176 3.27 -9.97 -5.53
CA LEU A 176 2.83 -8.72 -6.10
C LEU A 176 1.67 -9.00 -7.08
N GLU A 177 0.49 -8.50 -6.74
CA GLU A 177 -0.75 -8.71 -7.49
C GLU A 177 -1.31 -7.39 -8.03
N ASP A 178 -2.41 -7.51 -8.77
CA ASP A 178 -3.21 -6.42 -9.33
C ASP A 178 -2.49 -5.56 -10.39
N LEU A 179 -1.55 -6.19 -11.13
CA LEU A 179 -0.81 -5.52 -12.20
C LEU A 179 -1.54 -5.65 -13.54
N HIS A 180 -2.61 -4.87 -13.72
CA HIS A 180 -3.26 -4.72 -15.03
C HIS A 180 -2.88 -3.40 -15.69
N ASP A 181 -3.33 -3.22 -16.94
CA ASP A 181 -3.05 -2.05 -17.77
C ASP A 181 -3.63 -0.73 -17.22
N GLU A 182 -4.55 -0.78 -16.26
CA GLU A 182 -5.05 0.40 -15.54
C GLU A 182 -4.19 0.76 -14.31
N ASN A 183 -3.51 -0.22 -13.70
CA ASN A 183 -2.65 -0.04 -12.52
C ASN A 183 -1.16 0.14 -12.86
N VAL A 184 -0.78 -0.09 -14.11
CA VAL A 184 0.54 0.22 -14.62
C VAL A 184 0.40 1.22 -15.75
N LEU A 185 0.96 2.41 -15.57
CA LEU A 185 0.83 3.55 -16.48
C LEU A 185 2.13 3.78 -17.25
N THR A 186 2.04 4.03 -18.55
CA THR A 186 3.21 4.36 -19.38
C THR A 186 3.24 5.86 -19.72
N ARG A 187 4.35 6.51 -19.36
CA ARG A 187 4.66 7.89 -19.73
C ARG A 187 6.07 7.97 -20.29
N ASN A 188 6.21 8.38 -21.56
CA ASN A 188 7.49 8.50 -22.26
C ASN A 188 8.35 7.22 -22.15
N ASP A 189 7.74 6.05 -22.43
CA ASP A 189 8.38 4.72 -22.34
C ASP A 189 8.86 4.32 -20.93
N VAL A 190 8.43 5.04 -19.89
CA VAL A 190 8.69 4.68 -18.48
C VAL A 190 7.40 4.14 -17.85
N LEU A 191 7.52 3.02 -17.13
CA LEU A 191 6.44 2.40 -16.37
C LEU A 191 6.31 3.04 -14.99
N TYR A 192 5.07 3.40 -14.63
CA TYR A 192 4.69 3.91 -13.33
C TYR A 192 3.64 2.98 -12.73
N PHE A 193 3.89 2.51 -11.52
CA PHE A 193 3.02 1.54 -10.85
C PHE A 193 2.14 2.26 -9.85
N ILE A 194 0.83 2.03 -9.90
CA ILE A 194 -0.14 2.56 -8.95
C ILE A 194 -1.02 1.42 -8.48
N ASP A 195 -1.61 1.58 -7.29
CA ASP A 195 -2.60 0.66 -6.71
C ASP A 195 -2.17 -0.82 -6.71
N THR A 196 -0.87 -1.04 -6.52
CA THR A 196 -0.29 -2.38 -6.41
C THR A 196 -0.66 -3.03 -5.09
N VAL A 197 -0.77 -4.36 -5.09
CA VAL A 197 -1.04 -5.15 -3.89
C VAL A 197 0.13 -6.09 -3.59
N PHE A 198 0.78 -5.86 -2.45
CA PHE A 198 1.87 -6.69 -1.94
C PHE A 198 1.40 -7.59 -0.80
N TYR A 199 1.80 -8.86 -0.85
CA TYR A 199 1.68 -9.80 0.26
C TYR A 199 3.04 -10.37 0.65
N LEU A 200 3.22 -10.60 1.95
CA LEU A 200 4.42 -11.23 2.50
C LEU A 200 4.12 -12.69 2.83
N THR A 201 4.96 -13.60 2.35
CA THR A 201 4.85 -15.03 2.67
C THR A 201 5.62 -15.34 3.96
N GLU A 202 5.40 -16.53 4.52
CA GLU A 202 6.19 -17.00 5.68
C GLU A 202 7.71 -16.97 5.38
N THR A 203 8.09 -17.29 4.13
CA THR A 203 9.47 -17.24 3.66
C THR A 203 10.09 -15.86 3.83
N PHE A 204 9.32 -14.78 3.75
CA PHE A 204 9.84 -13.43 3.97
C PHE A 204 10.46 -13.29 5.36
N TRP A 205 9.89 -13.92 6.38
CA TRP A 205 10.31 -13.76 7.78
C TRP A 205 11.42 -14.72 8.22
N ILE A 206 11.78 -15.69 7.38
CA ILE A 206 12.84 -16.66 7.63
C ILE A 206 14.18 -16.10 7.12
N GLU A 207 15.25 -16.27 7.89
CA GLU A 207 16.63 -15.90 7.49
C GLU A 207 17.16 -16.76 6.33
#